data_AF-A0A0S9QDJ2-F1
#
_entry.id   AF-A0A0S9QDJ2-F1
#
_cell.length_a   1.000
_cell.length_b   1.000
_cell.length_c   1.000
_cell.angle_alpha   90.00
_cell.angle_beta   90.00
_cell.angle_gamma   90.00
#
_symmetry.space_group_name_H-M   'P 1'
#
loop_
_entity.id
_entity.type
_entity.pdbx_description
1 polymer ?
#
loop_
_entity_poly.entity_id
_entity_poly.type
_entity_poly.pdbx_seq_one_letter_code
_entity_poly.pdbx_strand_id
1 'polypeptide(L)'
;MQQLPRIKAAYDWFYGQWQREASRLAEAGDVSALAKLDEKRDTLERGVFVLMFGQFEVAVDSIFQTARTRRLGEADWALRRGWDTGSLQGRKIPFETKLSLVLDRRSPTFGKILGTYATRNHCAHGGMELSVGSIDSLAAELYAWCSELRP
;
A
#
# COMPACT_ATOMS: atom_id res chain seq x y z
N MET A 1 -1.79 -2.25 -9.18
CA MET A 1 -2.29 -0.90 -9.51
C MET A 1 -3.57 -0.88 -10.33
N GLN A 2 -3.87 -1.88 -11.15
CA GLN A 2 -5.06 -1.87 -12.03
C GLN A 2 -6.40 -1.71 -11.29
N GLN A 3 -6.53 -2.24 -10.06
CA GLN A 3 -7.78 -2.12 -9.29
C GLN A 3 -7.84 -0.85 -8.45
N LEU A 4 -6.75 -0.06 -8.38
CA LEU A 4 -6.68 1.14 -7.53
C LEU A 4 -7.80 2.15 -7.87
N PRO A 5 -8.12 2.45 -9.15
CA PRO A 5 -9.24 3.33 -9.48
C PRO A 5 -10.59 2.82 -8.99
N ARG A 6 -10.82 1.49 -9.04
CA ARG A 6 -12.08 0.89 -8.59
C ARG A 6 -12.22 0.93 -7.07
N ILE A 7 -11.15 0.62 -6.35
CA ILE A 7 -11.10 0.73 -4.88
C ILE A 7 -11.37 2.18 -4.47
N LYS A 8 -10.74 3.15 -5.15
CA LYS A 8 -10.92 4.57 -4.88
C LYS A 8 -12.35 5.03 -5.16
N ALA A 9 -12.93 4.66 -6.30
CA ALA A 9 -14.31 5.02 -6.63
C ALA A 9 -15.32 4.43 -5.63
N ALA A 10 -15.11 3.20 -5.16
CA ALA A 10 -15.94 2.60 -4.12
C ALA A 10 -15.83 3.36 -2.79
N TYR A 11 -14.61 3.76 -2.41
CA TYR A 11 -14.39 4.60 -1.24
C TYR A 11 -15.07 5.97 -1.37
N ASP A 12 -14.95 6.64 -2.52
CA ASP A 12 -15.55 7.96 -2.76
C ASP A 12 -17.08 7.91 -2.67
N TRP A 13 -17.68 6.87 -3.24
CA TRP A 13 -19.11 6.63 -3.10
C TRP A 13 -19.51 6.44 -1.63
N PHE A 14 -18.78 5.59 -0.90
CA PHE A 14 -19.03 5.35 0.53
C PHE A 14 -18.89 6.64 1.35
N TYR A 15 -17.81 7.38 1.15
CA TYR A 15 -17.53 8.61 1.88
C TYR A 15 -18.61 9.66 1.62
N GLY A 16 -19.11 9.77 0.39
CA GLY A 16 -20.25 10.62 0.07
C GLY A 16 -21.56 10.21 0.77
N GLN A 17 -21.81 8.92 0.97
CA GLN A 17 -22.96 8.46 1.76
C GLN A 17 -22.77 8.74 3.26
N TRP A 18 -21.56 8.46 3.78
CA TRP A 18 -21.20 8.75 5.16
C TRP A 18 -21.38 10.24 5.49
N GLN A 19 -20.90 11.14 4.63
CA GLN A 19 -21.05 12.59 4.83
C GLN A 19 -22.51 13.02 4.94
N ARG A 20 -23.38 12.52 4.04
CA ARG A 20 -24.82 12.84 4.06
C ARG A 20 -25.47 12.39 5.35
N GLU A 21 -25.17 11.17 5.78
CA GLU A 21 -25.73 10.59 7.00
C GLU A 21 -25.19 11.30 8.25
N ALA A 22 -23.91 11.62 8.28
CA ALA A 22 -23.29 12.39 9.36
C ALA A 22 -23.94 13.77 9.52
N SER A 23 -24.17 14.49 8.41
CA SER A 23 -24.90 15.77 8.43
C SER A 23 -26.31 15.61 8.98
N ARG A 24 -27.06 14.60 8.53
CA ARG A 24 -28.43 14.31 9.01
C ARG A 24 -28.46 14.05 10.52
N LEU A 25 -27.52 13.25 11.04
CA LEU A 25 -27.42 12.93 12.46
C LEU A 25 -27.00 14.15 13.29
N ALA A 26 -26.10 14.98 12.76
CA ALA A 26 -25.70 16.22 13.41
C ALA A 26 -26.86 17.22 13.53
N GLU A 27 -27.65 17.39 12.47
CA GLU A 27 -28.87 18.23 12.48
C GLU A 27 -29.91 17.70 13.47
N ALA A 28 -30.05 16.38 13.60
CA ALA A 28 -30.93 15.74 14.57
C ALA A 28 -30.42 15.80 16.02
N GLY A 29 -29.16 16.22 16.24
CA GLY A 29 -28.52 16.22 17.57
C GLY A 29 -28.21 14.83 18.13
N ASP A 30 -28.21 13.77 17.29
CA ASP A 30 -27.95 12.39 17.74
C ASP A 30 -26.44 12.10 17.76
N VAL A 31 -25.79 12.59 18.81
CA VAL A 31 -24.34 12.45 19.03
C VAL A 31 -23.92 10.97 19.14
N SER A 32 -24.77 10.10 19.71
CA SER A 32 -24.43 8.69 19.89
C SER A 32 -24.41 7.93 18.56
N ALA A 33 -25.40 8.18 17.70
CA ALA A 33 -25.43 7.60 16.37
C ALA A 33 -24.26 8.09 15.51
N LEU A 34 -23.89 9.37 15.62
CA LEU A 34 -22.75 9.95 14.90
C LEU A 34 -21.43 9.26 15.29
N ALA A 35 -21.19 9.06 16.59
CA ALA A 35 -19.99 8.36 17.07
C ALA A 35 -19.89 6.91 16.53
N LYS A 36 -21.02 6.18 16.50
CA LYS A 36 -21.07 4.82 15.92
C LYS A 36 -20.83 4.82 14.41
N LEU A 37 -21.27 5.88 13.73
CA LEU A 37 -21.06 6.04 12.29
C LEU A 37 -19.57 6.28 11.98
N ASP A 38 -18.89 7.08 12.80
CA ASP A 38 -17.46 7.34 12.69
C ASP A 38 -16.61 6.08 12.94
N GLU A 39 -16.95 5.27 13.95
CA GLU A 39 -16.26 4.00 14.21
C GLU A 39 -16.32 3.04 13.01
N LYS A 40 -17.48 3.00 12.33
CA LYS A 40 -17.66 2.23 11.10
C LYS A 40 -16.83 2.78 9.94
N ARG A 41 -16.78 4.11 9.78
CA ARG A 41 -15.93 4.78 8.79
C ARG A 41 -14.47 4.41 9.01
N ASP A 42 -13.96 4.55 10.22
CA ASP A 42 -12.55 4.27 10.54
C ASP A 42 -12.18 2.82 10.24
N THR A 43 -13.07 1.88 10.55
CA THR A 43 -12.87 0.46 10.21
C THR A 43 -12.80 0.23 8.71
N LEU A 44 -13.67 0.87 7.95
CA LEU A 44 -13.67 0.77 6.49
C LEU A 44 -12.41 1.41 5.89
N GLU A 45 -12.02 2.59 6.35
CA GLU A 45 -10.83 3.31 5.88
C GLU A 45 -9.56 2.49 6.07
N ARG A 46 -9.41 1.79 7.21
CA ARG A 46 -8.31 0.83 7.42
C ARG A 46 -8.32 -0.30 6.38
N GLY A 47 -9.50 -0.86 6.09
CA GLY A 47 -9.65 -1.88 5.07
C GLY A 47 -9.27 -1.38 3.66
N VAL A 48 -9.75 -0.19 3.30
CA VAL A 48 -9.44 0.47 2.03
C VAL A 48 -7.94 0.75 1.92
N PHE A 49 -7.32 1.27 2.98
CA PHE A 49 -5.88 1.50 3.04
C PHE A 49 -5.08 0.21 2.76
N VAL A 50 -5.42 -0.89 3.42
CA VAL A 50 -4.77 -2.20 3.21
C VAL A 50 -4.94 -2.68 1.77
N LEU A 51 -6.15 -2.54 1.20
CA LEU A 51 -6.43 -2.95 -0.18
C LEU A 51 -5.66 -2.11 -1.21
N MET A 52 -5.60 -0.79 -1.00
CA MET A 52 -4.87 0.12 -1.88
C MET A 52 -3.37 -0.15 -1.84
N PHE A 53 -2.78 -0.28 -0.64
CA PHE A 53 -1.37 -0.63 -0.52
C PHE A 53 -1.07 -2.02 -1.10
N GLY A 54 -2.00 -2.98 -0.96
CA GLY A 54 -1.90 -4.28 -1.62
C GLY A 54 -1.75 -4.19 -3.14
N GLN A 55 -2.37 -3.19 -3.79
CA GLN A 55 -2.17 -2.94 -5.23
C GLN A 55 -0.77 -2.47 -5.58
N PHE A 56 -0.10 -1.78 -4.66
CA PHE A 56 1.29 -1.35 -4.79
C PHE A 56 2.25 -2.53 -4.57
N GLU A 57 1.99 -3.38 -3.56
CA GLU A 57 2.77 -4.61 -3.33
C GLU A 57 2.79 -5.51 -4.57
N VAL A 58 1.66 -5.67 -5.26
CA VAL A 58 1.57 -6.42 -6.52
C VAL A 58 2.44 -5.78 -7.62
N ALA A 59 2.50 -4.45 -7.69
CA ALA A 59 3.35 -3.77 -8.68
C ALA A 59 4.84 -3.93 -8.38
N VAL A 60 5.22 -3.80 -7.11
CA VAL A 60 6.59 -4.08 -6.64
C VAL A 60 6.98 -5.52 -6.97
N ASP A 61 6.11 -6.49 -6.69
CA ASP A 61 6.38 -7.90 -6.99
C ASP A 61 6.56 -8.14 -8.50
N SER A 62 5.71 -7.55 -9.34
CA SER A 62 5.83 -7.66 -10.79
C SER A 62 7.16 -7.11 -11.31
N ILE A 63 7.58 -5.94 -10.86
CA ILE A 63 8.85 -5.34 -11.30
C ILE A 63 10.04 -6.10 -10.72
N PHE A 64 9.92 -6.58 -9.49
CA PHE A 64 10.92 -7.43 -8.85
C PHE A 64 11.16 -8.73 -9.64
N GLN A 65 10.10 -9.41 -10.13
CA GLN A 65 10.28 -10.60 -10.96
C GLN A 65 10.99 -10.29 -12.28
N THR A 66 10.69 -9.14 -12.91
CA THR A 66 11.39 -8.68 -14.11
C THR A 66 12.87 -8.40 -13.83
N ALA A 67 13.17 -7.65 -12.77
CA ALA A 67 14.53 -7.35 -12.31
C ALA A 67 15.33 -8.64 -12.06
N ARG A 68 14.71 -9.58 -11.35
CA ARG A 68 15.29 -10.89 -11.05
C ARG A 68 15.58 -11.68 -12.32
N THR A 69 14.61 -11.79 -13.22
CA THR A 69 14.76 -12.53 -14.48
C THR A 69 15.88 -11.96 -15.34
N ARG A 70 15.94 -10.62 -15.46
CA ARG A 70 16.99 -9.93 -16.21
C ARG A 70 18.38 -10.24 -15.66
N ARG A 71 18.55 -10.20 -14.34
CA ARG A 71 19.85 -10.48 -13.69
C ARG A 71 20.26 -11.94 -13.79
N LEU A 72 19.31 -12.87 -13.70
CA LEU A 72 19.58 -14.30 -13.90
C LEU A 72 20.05 -14.61 -15.33
N GLY A 73 19.58 -13.83 -16.30
CA GLY A 73 20.01 -13.93 -17.71
C GLY A 73 21.33 -13.23 -18.04
N GLU A 74 21.95 -12.53 -17.08
CA GLU A 74 23.19 -11.77 -17.31
C GLU A 74 24.38 -12.72 -17.54
N ALA A 75 25.20 -12.44 -18.56
CA ALA A 75 26.33 -13.31 -18.91
C ALA A 75 27.51 -13.14 -17.94
N ASP A 76 27.66 -11.96 -17.34
CA ASP A 76 28.65 -11.73 -16.30
C ASP A 76 28.21 -12.41 -14.98
N TRP A 77 29.01 -13.39 -14.53
CA TRP A 77 28.76 -14.09 -13.29
C TRP A 77 28.88 -13.17 -12.06
N ALA A 78 29.69 -12.10 -12.12
CA ALA A 78 29.87 -11.18 -11.00
C ALA A 78 28.58 -10.40 -10.71
N LEU A 79 27.81 -10.09 -11.77
CA LEU A 79 26.50 -9.45 -11.69
C LEU A 79 25.39 -10.42 -11.24
N ARG A 80 25.58 -11.74 -11.48
CA ARG A 80 24.68 -12.81 -10.99
C ARG A 80 24.83 -13.12 -9.50
N ARG A 81 26.08 -13.16 -9.00
CA ARG A 81 26.42 -13.65 -7.63
C ARG A 81 25.75 -12.89 -6.49
N GLY A 82 25.29 -11.66 -6.70
CA GLY A 82 24.50 -10.94 -5.68
C GLY A 82 23.17 -11.61 -5.34
N TRP A 83 22.68 -12.53 -6.19
CA TRP A 83 21.34 -13.12 -6.14
C TRP A 83 21.31 -14.64 -6.12
N ASP A 84 22.44 -15.31 -6.38
CA ASP A 84 22.66 -16.78 -6.37
C ASP A 84 22.60 -17.38 -4.96
N THR A 85 21.80 -16.82 -4.06
CA THR A 85 21.49 -17.53 -2.84
C THR A 85 20.39 -18.54 -3.16
N GLY A 86 20.75 -19.82 -3.12
CA GLY A 86 19.78 -20.93 -2.99
C GLY A 86 18.81 -20.75 -1.80
N SER A 87 18.94 -19.69 -0.99
CA SER A 87 17.99 -19.26 0.04
C SER A 87 16.73 -18.56 -0.50
N LEU A 88 16.71 -18.08 -1.76
CA LEU A 88 15.54 -17.43 -2.38
C LEU A 88 14.68 -18.40 -3.20
N GLN A 89 15.18 -19.59 -3.50
CA GLN A 89 14.37 -20.66 -4.09
C GLN A 89 13.49 -21.28 -3.00
N GLY A 90 12.17 -21.16 -3.16
CA GLY A 90 11.18 -21.80 -2.27
C GLY A 90 10.83 -21.05 -0.98
N ARG A 91 11.48 -19.92 -0.67
CA ARG A 91 11.14 -19.07 0.50
C ARG A 91 10.40 -17.80 0.09
N LYS A 92 9.44 -17.38 0.93
CA LYS A 92 8.75 -16.09 0.78
C LYS A 92 9.74 -14.96 1.00
N ILE A 93 10.03 -14.20 -0.06
CA ILE A 93 10.96 -13.05 -0.02
C ILE A 93 10.27 -11.88 0.72
N PRO A 94 10.91 -11.27 1.73
CA PRO A 94 10.34 -10.11 2.43
C PRO A 94 10.10 -8.91 1.51
N PHE A 95 9.07 -8.12 1.80
CA PHE A 95 8.72 -6.93 1.01
C PHE A 95 9.88 -5.92 0.91
N GLU A 96 10.58 -5.64 2.02
CA GLU A 96 11.75 -4.75 2.02
C GLU A 96 12.82 -5.22 1.03
N THR A 97 13.11 -6.52 1.00
CA THR A 97 14.09 -7.09 0.07
C THR A 97 13.65 -6.87 -1.37
N LYS A 98 12.37 -7.13 -1.69
CA LYS A 98 11.81 -6.85 -3.02
C LYS A 98 11.89 -5.37 -3.38
N LEU A 99 11.57 -4.48 -2.43
CA LEU A 99 11.61 -3.04 -2.66
C LEU A 99 13.04 -2.55 -2.92
N SER A 100 14.01 -3.04 -2.15
CA SER A 100 15.44 -2.63 -2.26
C SER A 100 16.08 -2.96 -3.61
N LEU A 101 15.40 -3.81 -4.37
CA LEU A 101 15.80 -4.22 -5.70
C LEU A 101 15.26 -3.34 -6.80
N VAL A 102 14.08 -2.78 -6.57
CA VAL A 102 13.36 -2.02 -7.58
C VAL A 102 13.33 -0.52 -7.28
N LEU A 103 13.90 -0.11 -6.16
CA LEU A 103 14.00 1.26 -5.70
C LEU A 103 15.33 1.44 -4.95
N ASP A 104 16.01 2.55 -5.22
CA ASP A 104 17.25 2.90 -4.52
C ASP A 104 16.99 3.09 -3.02
N ARG A 105 17.74 2.36 -2.19
CA ARG A 105 17.66 2.46 -0.72
C ARG A 105 18.02 3.85 -0.18
N ARG A 106 18.76 4.64 -0.97
CA ARG A 106 19.11 6.03 -0.63
C ARG A 106 17.99 7.01 -0.97
N SER A 107 16.98 6.59 -1.74
CA SER A 107 15.83 7.43 -2.03
C SER A 107 15.03 7.70 -0.75
N PRO A 108 14.65 8.95 -0.46
CA PRO A 108 13.72 9.27 0.64
C PRO A 108 12.41 8.48 0.53
N THR A 109 11.98 8.17 -0.69
CA THR A 109 10.79 7.36 -0.99
C THR A 109 10.88 5.96 -0.38
N PHE A 110 12.08 5.37 -0.31
CA PHE A 110 12.27 4.03 0.23
C PHE A 110 11.83 3.93 1.69
N GLY A 111 12.31 4.85 2.54
CA GLY A 111 11.94 4.90 3.95
C GLY A 111 10.46 5.18 4.15
N LYS A 112 9.88 6.08 3.34
CA LYS A 112 8.46 6.40 3.39
C LYS A 112 7.58 5.17 3.09
N ILE A 113 7.89 4.45 2.02
CA ILE A 113 7.18 3.22 1.65
C ILE A 113 7.26 2.18 2.77
N LEU A 114 8.43 1.98 3.39
CA LEU A 114 8.57 1.02 4.48
C LEU A 114 7.77 1.43 5.73
N GLY A 115 7.74 2.72 6.05
CA GLY A 115 6.87 3.26 7.11
C GLY A 115 5.40 2.98 6.82
N THR A 116 4.94 3.29 5.61
CA THR A 116 3.56 3.02 5.19
C THR A 116 3.25 1.52 5.18
N TYR A 117 4.19 0.67 4.77
CA TYR A 117 4.06 -0.78 4.84
C TYR A 117 3.92 -1.29 6.28
N ALA A 118 4.67 -0.71 7.22
CA ALA A 118 4.51 -1.02 8.64
C ALA A 118 3.11 -0.64 9.14
N THR A 119 2.61 0.55 8.82
CA THR A 119 1.23 0.97 9.14
C THR A 119 0.21 0.04 8.51
N ARG A 120 0.42 -0.39 7.26
CA ARG A 120 -0.43 -1.38 6.57
C ARG A 120 -0.51 -2.69 7.32
N ASN A 121 0.63 -3.22 7.78
CA ASN A 121 0.63 -4.45 8.56
C ASN A 121 -0.06 -4.27 9.91
N HIS A 122 0.15 -3.12 10.58
CA HIS A 122 -0.56 -2.79 11.80
C HIS A 122 -2.08 -2.81 11.58
N CYS A 123 -2.58 -2.10 10.55
CA CYS A 123 -4.00 -2.08 10.19
C CYS A 123 -4.54 -3.49 9.84
N ALA A 124 -3.79 -4.28 9.07
CA ALA A 124 -4.18 -5.64 8.68
C ALA A 124 -4.28 -6.60 9.88
N HIS A 125 -3.57 -6.31 10.98
CA HIS A 125 -3.61 -7.07 12.22
C HIS A 125 -4.58 -6.48 13.27
N GLY A 126 -5.45 -5.54 12.88
CA GLY A 126 -6.46 -4.97 13.78
C GLY A 126 -5.99 -3.75 14.57
N GLY A 127 -4.82 -3.21 14.23
CA GLY A 127 -4.34 -1.95 14.77
C GLY A 127 -5.23 -0.75 14.39
N MET A 128 -5.34 0.23 15.28
CA MET A 128 -6.24 1.38 15.11
C MET A 128 -5.55 2.64 14.58
N GLU A 129 -4.23 2.65 14.46
CA GLU A 129 -3.48 3.82 14.01
C GLU A 129 -3.47 3.94 12.48
N LEU A 130 -4.02 5.05 11.97
CA LEU A 130 -3.89 5.48 10.58
C LEU A 130 -2.99 6.72 10.51
N SER A 131 -1.69 6.52 10.29
CA SER A 131 -0.71 7.60 10.20
C SER A 131 -0.51 8.17 8.78
N VAL A 132 -1.25 7.65 7.78
CA VAL A 132 -0.96 7.87 6.35
C VAL A 132 -1.74 9.07 5.75
N GLY A 133 -2.45 9.84 6.58
CA GLY A 133 -3.30 10.93 6.11
C GLY A 133 -4.57 10.42 5.41
N SER A 134 -5.08 11.18 4.44
CA SER A 134 -6.31 10.82 3.72
C SER A 134 -6.09 9.73 2.66
N ILE A 135 -7.15 8.99 2.33
CA ILE A 135 -7.16 8.01 1.24
C ILE A 135 -6.80 8.64 -0.12
N ASP A 136 -7.13 9.92 -0.34
CA ASP A 136 -6.70 10.68 -1.53
C ASP A 136 -5.19 10.84 -1.61
N SER A 137 -4.56 11.27 -0.50
CA SER A 137 -3.12 11.42 -0.41
C SER A 137 -2.41 10.09 -0.65
N LEU A 138 -2.91 9.00 -0.06
CA LEU A 138 -2.41 7.66 -0.33
C LEU A 138 -2.48 7.32 -1.83
N ALA A 139 -3.62 7.52 -2.48
CA ALA A 139 -3.77 7.19 -3.90
C ALA A 139 -2.70 7.90 -4.76
N ALA A 140 -2.50 9.20 -4.53
CA ALA A 140 -1.50 10.00 -5.22
C ALA A 140 -0.08 9.48 -4.95
N GLU A 141 0.25 9.18 -3.70
CA GLU A 141 1.55 8.63 -3.30
C GLU A 141 1.82 7.28 -3.96
N LEU A 142 0.85 6.37 -3.99
CA LEU A 142 1.02 5.05 -4.60
C LEU A 142 1.32 5.15 -6.11
N TYR A 143 0.69 6.08 -6.82
CA TYR A 143 1.01 6.33 -8.23
C TYR A 143 2.41 6.93 -8.40
N ALA A 144 2.78 7.92 -7.58
CA ALA A 144 4.10 8.53 -7.61
C ALA A 144 5.19 7.48 -7.37
N TRP A 145 5.05 6.67 -6.32
CA TRP A 145 6.00 5.61 -5.98
C TRP A 145 6.11 4.57 -7.09
N CYS A 146 4.99 4.16 -7.70
CA CYS A 146 5.02 3.24 -8.84
C CYS A 146 5.86 3.78 -10.00
N SER A 147 5.81 5.10 -10.24
CA SER A 147 6.56 5.74 -11.32
C SER A 147 8.06 5.80 -11.05
N GLU A 148 8.50 5.60 -9.81
CA GLU A 148 9.91 5.57 -9.41
C GLU A 148 10.53 4.16 -9.52
N LEU A 149 9.71 3.10 -9.57
CA LEU A 149 10.20 1.73 -9.59
C LEU A 149 10.96 1.42 -10.89
N ARG A 150 12.12 0.78 -10.78
CA ARG A 150 12.98 0.39 -11.91
C ARG A 150 13.45 -1.07 -11.76
N PRO A 151 13.51 -1.87 -12.83
CA PRO A 151 14.05 -3.22 -12.78
C PRO A 151 15.58 -3.27 -12.68
#